data_AF-A0A7V0ZIC3-F1
#
_entry.id   AF-A0A7V0ZIC3-F1
#
_cell.length_a   1.000
_cell.length_b   1.000
_cell.length_c   1.000
_cell.angle_alpha   90.00
_cell.angle_beta   90.00
_cell.angle_gamma   90.00
#
_symmetry.space_group_name_H-M   'P 1'
#
loop_
_entity.id
_entity.type
_entity.pdbx_description
1 polymer ?
#
loop_
_entity_poly.entity_id
_entity_poly.type
_entity_poly.pdbx_seq_one_letter_code
_entity_poly.pdbx_strand_id
1 'polypeptide(L)' 'MPWFKRKDDKIKETKKKTIPDGLWDKCPSCKEILYRPELEKNNSVCRHCGFHFRVDSRLYLDILLDSGSAIELFPGLE' A
#
# COMPACT_ATOMS: atom_id res chain seq x y z
N MET A 1 -52.58 -7.11 -24.34
CA MET A 1 -51.51 -6.17 -24.76
C MET A 1 -50.46 -6.11 -23.66
N PRO A 2 -49.26 -6.70 -23.82
CA PRO A 2 -48.24 -6.66 -22.78
C PRO A 2 -47.61 -5.25 -22.79
N TRP A 3 -47.96 -4.45 -21.79
CA TRP A 3 -47.73 -3.00 -21.74
C TRP A 3 -46.32 -2.54 -21.38
N PHE A 4 -45.34 -3.45 -21.24
CA PHE A 4 -43.95 -3.03 -20.99
C PHE A 4 -42.98 -4.13 -21.36
N LYS A 5 -42.66 -4.26 -22.65
CA LYS A 5 -41.45 -4.99 -23.08
C LYS A 5 -40.43 -3.95 -23.54
N ARG A 6 -39.33 -3.82 -22.81
CA ARG A 6 -38.18 -3.04 -23.24
C ARG A 6 -37.62 -3.65 -24.52
N LYS A 7 -37.35 -2.79 -25.52
CA LYS A 7 -37.01 -3.20 -26.89
C LYS A 7 -35.50 -3.39 -27.13
N ASP A 8 -34.65 -2.96 -26.19
CA ASP A 8 -33.19 -2.98 -26.35
C ASP A 8 -32.48 -3.56 -25.12
N ASP A 9 -31.97 -4.78 -25.24
CA ASP A 9 -31.12 -5.47 -24.26
C ASP A 9 -29.64 -5.07 -24.39
N LYS A 10 -29.30 -3.79 -24.16
CA LYS A 10 -27.88 -3.38 -24.08
C LYS A 10 -27.60 -2.40 -22.94
N ILE A 11 -27.85 -2.84 -21.71
CA ILE A 11 -27.09 -2.31 -20.58
C ILE A 11 -25.67 -2.86 -20.75
N LYS A 12 -24.79 -2.10 -21.39
CA LYS A 12 -23.36 -2.43 -21.41
C LYS A 12 -22.89 -2.34 -19.97
N GLU A 13 -22.60 -3.47 -19.35
CA GLU A 13 -21.91 -3.52 -18.07
C GLU A 13 -20.59 -2.76 -18.22
N THR A 14 -20.53 -1.55 -17.66
CA THR A 14 -19.29 -0.81 -17.50
C THR A 14 -18.38 -1.69 -16.66
N LYS A 15 -17.31 -2.22 -17.27
CA LYS A 15 -16.27 -2.99 -16.57
C LYS A 15 -15.94 -2.24 -15.28
N LYS A 16 -16.27 -2.86 -14.14
CA LYS A 16 -15.95 -2.30 -12.82
C LYS A 16 -14.44 -2.07 -12.82
N LYS A 17 -14.00 -0.80 -12.67
CA LYS A 17 -12.59 -0.49 -12.47
C LYS A 17 -12.13 -1.28 -11.25
N THR A 18 -11.28 -2.25 -11.45
CA THR A 18 -10.62 -3.01 -10.39
C THR A 18 -9.74 -2.03 -9.63
N ILE A 19 -10.18 -1.64 -8.44
CA ILE A 19 -9.35 -0.85 -7.52
C ILE A 19 -8.18 -1.76 -7.14
N PRO A 20 -6.92 -1.27 -7.19
CA PRO A 20 -5.79 -2.06 -6.72
C PRO A 20 -5.94 -2.32 -5.22
N ASP A 21 -5.95 -3.59 -4.82
CA ASP A 21 -5.84 -3.98 -3.41
C ASP A 21 -4.49 -3.54 -2.84
N GLY A 22 -4.46 -3.20 -1.54
CA GLY A 22 -3.21 -2.93 -0.81
C GLY A 22 -2.75 -1.47 -0.72
N LEU A 23 -3.58 -0.50 -1.13
CA LEU A 23 -3.28 0.94 -1.00
C LEU A 23 -3.48 1.50 0.42
N TRP A 24 -4.15 0.76 1.29
CA TRP A 24 -4.59 1.22 2.61
C TRP A 24 -4.10 0.26 3.69
N ASP A 25 -3.45 0.81 4.71
CA ASP A 25 -2.96 0.06 5.86
C ASP A 25 -3.57 0.62 7.15
N LYS A 26 -3.93 -0.26 8.07
CA LYS A 26 -4.47 0.15 9.37
C LYS A 26 -3.36 0.23 10.41
N CYS A 27 -3.25 1.35 11.11
CA CYS A 27 -2.29 1.48 12.19
C CYS A 27 -2.66 0.57 13.38
N PRO A 28 -1.74 -0.25 13.91
CA PRO A 28 -2.02 -1.11 15.07
C PRO A 28 -2.18 -0.32 16.38
N SER A 29 -1.59 0.88 16.47
CA SER A 29 -1.65 1.72 17.68
C SER A 29 -2.93 2.58 17.69
N CYS A 30 -3.08 3.51 16.73
CA CYS A 30 -4.21 4.44 16.72
C CYS A 30 -5.43 3.97 15.92
N LYS A 31 -5.35 2.84 15.20
CA LYS A 31 -6.41 2.28 14.34
C LYS A 31 -6.83 3.15 13.14
N GLU A 32 -6.10 4.23 12.88
CA GLU A 32 -6.29 5.09 11.70
C GLU A 32 -5.98 4.33 10.40
N ILE A 33 -6.70 4.67 9.33
CA ILE A 33 -6.47 4.13 7.99
C ILE A 33 -5.46 5.05 7.28
N LEU A 34 -4.29 4.49 6.96
CA LEU A 34 -3.19 5.21 6.34
C LEU A 34 -3.07 4.82 4.87
N TYR A 35 -2.72 5.79 4.03
CA TYR A 35 -2.41 5.54 2.63
C TYR A 35 -0.96 5.06 2.50
N ARG A 36 -0.77 3.87 1.92
CA ARG A 36 0.52 3.16 1.93
C ARG A 36 1.67 3.94 1.26
N PRO A 37 1.50 4.57 0.08
CA PRO A 37 2.57 5.40 -0.51
C PRO A 37 2.96 6.61 0.35
N GLU A 38 2.02 7.16 1.15
CA GLU A 38 2.33 8.25 2.07
C GLU A 38 3.04 7.77 3.34
N LEU A 39 2.72 6.55 3.78
CA LEU A 39 3.39 5.87 4.88
C LEU A 39 4.84 5.54 4.51
N GLU A 40 5.09 5.04 3.30
CA GLU A 40 6.43 4.75 2.77
C GLU A 40 7.29 6.02 2.67
N LYS A 41 6.73 7.13 2.16
CA LYS A 41 7.41 8.43 2.15
C LYS A 41 7.75 8.97 3.54
N ASN A 42 7.05 8.52 4.57
CA ASN A 42 7.28 8.91 5.96
C ASN A 42 8.10 7.86 6.73
N ASN A 43 8.94 7.09 6.03
CA ASN A 43 9.80 6.04 6.61
C ASN A 43 9.03 5.03 7.47
N SER A 44 7.81 4.69 7.04
CA SER A 44 6.91 3.77 7.75
C SER A 44 6.58 4.20 9.18
N VAL A 45 6.45 5.51 9.41
CA VAL A 45 5.97 6.10 10.67
C VAL A 45 4.55 6.61 10.52
N CYS A 46 3.67 6.28 11.46
CA CYS A 46 2.30 6.81 11.50
C CYS A 46 2.31 8.32 11.77
N ARG A 47 1.74 9.12 10.87
CA ARG A 47 1.62 10.59 11.04
C ARG A 47 0.69 11.02 12.18
N HIS A 48 -0.23 10.16 12.59
CA HIS A 48 -1.22 10.50 13.63
C HIS A 48 -0.72 10.24 15.05
N CYS A 49 0.04 9.18 15.27
CA CYS A 49 0.47 8.76 16.61
C CYS A 49 1.97 8.53 16.78
N GLY A 50 2.77 8.63 15.72
CA GLY A 50 4.22 8.39 15.78
C GLY A 50 4.60 6.91 15.92
N PHE A 51 3.66 5.97 15.79
CA PHE A 51 3.96 4.55 15.81
C PHE A 51 4.85 4.14 14.63
N HIS A 52 5.95 3.45 14.93
CA HIS A 52 6.88 2.94 13.94
C HIS A 52 6.45 1.54 13.50
N PHE A 53 6.19 1.37 12.21
CA PHE A 53 5.87 0.06 11.66
C PHE A 53 7.14 -0.77 11.49
N ARG A 54 6.97 -2.10 11.47
CA ARG A 54 8.07 -3.00 11.13
C ARG A 54 8.40 -2.83 9.65
N VAL A 55 9.67 -2.55 9.38
CA VAL A 55 10.21 -2.44 8.02
C VAL A 55 11.18 -3.58 7.75
N ASP A 56 11.42 -3.85 6.47
CA ASP A 56 12.44 -4.80 6.06
C ASP A 56 13.84 -4.29 6.43
N SER A 57 14.75 -5.22 6.73
CA SER A 57 16.16 -4.91 7.02
C SER A 57 16.83 -4.07 5.93
N ARG A 58 16.54 -4.32 4.66
CA ARG A 58 17.11 -3.57 3.52
C ARG A 58 16.64 -2.13 3.51
N LEU A 59 15.34 -1.91 3.71
CA LEU A 59 14.77 -0.57 3.78
C LEU A 59 15.33 0.21 4.97
N TYR A 60 15.57 -0.47 6.10
CA TYR A 60 16.21 0.16 7.25
C TYR A 60 17.67 0.55 6.98
N LEU A 61 18.44 -0.28 6.27
CA LEU A 61 19.80 0.05 5.85
C LEU A 61 19.83 1.27 4.92
N ASP A 62 18.89 1.37 3.99
CA ASP A 62 18.78 2.52 3.08
C ASP A 62 18.46 3.83 3.81
N ILE A 63 17.77 3.77 4.95
CA ILE A 63 17.50 4.95 5.79
C ILE A 63 18.75 5.34 6.60
N LEU A 64 19.54 4.34 7.03
CA LEU A 64 20.66 4.53 7.95
C LEU A 64 21.95 4.96 7.22
N LEU A 65 22.19 4.40 6.04
CA LEU A 65 23.44 4.55 5.29
C LEU A 65 23.29 5.55 4.16
N ASP A 66 24.37 6.27 3.84
CA ASP A 66 24.41 7.13 2.67
C ASP A 66 24.34 6.31 1.38
N SER A 67 23.68 6.86 0.36
CA SER A 67 23.50 6.19 -0.92
C SER A 67 24.85 5.75 -1.53
N GLY A 68 25.00 4.44 -1.77
CA GLY A 68 26.21 3.87 -2.38
C GLY A 68 27.36 3.58 -1.42
N SER A 69 27.20 3.85 -0.12
CA SER A 69 28.21 3.55 0.91
C SER A 69 28.09 2.13 1.50
N ALA A 70 26.99 1.43 1.22
CA ALA A 70 26.72 0.12 1.77
C ALA A 70 27.68 -0.94 1.21
N ILE A 71 28.41 -1.62 2.11
CA ILE A 71 29.27 -2.75 1.79
C ILE A 71 28.80 -3.94 2.62
N GLU A 72 28.38 -5.00 1.94
CA GLU A 72 28.01 -6.26 2.58
C GLU A 72 29.28 -7.04 2.96
N LEU A 73 29.46 -7.31 4.26
CA LEU A 73 30.69 -7.93 4.78
C LEU A 73 30.64 -9.46 4.79
N PHE A 74 29.44 -10.05 4.89
CA PHE A 74 29.26 -11.48 5.15
C PHE A 74 28.05 -12.08 4.40
N PRO A 75 28.10 -12.22 3.06
CA PRO A 75 26.96 -12.66 2.26
C PRO A 75 26.60 -14.16 2.38
N GLY A 76 27.36 -14.96 3.15
CA GLY A 76 27.25 -16.42 3.20
C GLY A 76 27.07 -17.02 4.59
N LEU A 77 26.67 -16.22 5.58
CA LEU A 77 26.28 -16.73 6.89
C LEU A 77 24.79 -17.08 6.88
N GLU A 78 24.50 -18.38 6.94
CA GLU A 78 23.17 -18.93 7.26
C GLU A 78 22.90 -18.90 8.77
#